data_AF-A0A2E0AN31-F1
#
_entry.id   AF-A0A2E0AN31-F1
#
_cell.length_a   1.000
_cell.length_b   1.000
_cell.length_c   1.000
_cell.angle_alpha   90.00
_cell.angle_beta   90.00
_cell.angle_gamma   90.00
#
_symmetry.space_group_name_H-M   'P 1'
#
loop_
_entity.id
_entity.type
_entity.pdbx_description
1 polymer ?
#
loop_
_entity_poly.entity_id
_entity_poly.type
_entity_poly.pdbx_seq_one_letter_code
_entity_poly.pdbx_strand_id
1 'polypeptide(L)'
;MSHHRSWVLVAGTAVMLISSAIPMDAQPNERLDPAIARKVARIELARSIRAFAASTLANGECLVERGRLSQQQANQAMPMALEEMGISTAVLNNPQVRKAAQMLKPHLDADCGLSALDEAKARKLVADEL
;
A
#
# COMPACT_ATOMS: atom_id res chain seq x y z
N MET A 1 -40.18 59.56 1.08
CA MET A 1 -40.36 59.88 2.51
C MET A 1 -40.46 58.55 3.23
N SER A 2 -39.35 57.94 3.62
CA SER A 2 -38.57 58.21 4.85
C SER A 2 -39.28 57.68 6.11
N HIS A 3 -38.66 56.64 6.68
CA HIS A 3 -38.68 56.17 8.07
C HIS A 3 -39.95 55.49 8.62
N HIS A 4 -39.79 54.24 9.10
CA HIS A 4 -39.71 53.98 10.55
C HIS A 4 -39.14 52.60 10.88
N ARG A 5 -38.16 52.60 11.79
CA ARG A 5 -37.55 51.45 12.50
C ARG A 5 -38.50 50.92 13.58
N SER A 6 -38.51 49.60 13.81
CA SER A 6 -38.52 48.92 15.13
C SER A 6 -38.58 47.40 14.91
N TRP A 7 -37.46 46.68 15.04
CA TRP A 7 -37.00 46.02 16.27
C TRP A 7 -37.99 44.98 16.81
N VAL A 8 -37.84 43.73 16.36
CA VAL A 8 -38.43 42.55 17.01
C VAL A 8 -37.31 41.56 17.31
N LEU A 9 -36.91 41.59 18.58
CA LEU A 9 -36.57 40.46 19.45
C LEU A 9 -35.78 39.30 18.82
N VAL A 10 -34.46 39.32 19.06
CA VAL A 10 -33.59 38.15 19.05
C VAL A 10 -33.99 37.26 20.23
N ALA A 11 -34.89 36.30 20.00
CA ALA A 11 -35.15 35.22 20.93
C ALA A 11 -34.09 34.14 20.71
N GLY A 12 -33.11 34.10 21.61
CA GLY A 12 -32.13 33.04 21.68
C GLY A 12 -32.80 31.71 22.01
N THR A 13 -32.85 30.81 21.04
CA THR A 13 -33.06 29.38 21.28
C THR A 13 -31.72 28.69 21.36
N ALA A 14 -31.29 28.44 22.59
CA ALA A 14 -30.18 27.55 22.92
C ALA A 14 -30.51 26.15 22.38
N VAL A 15 -29.86 25.76 21.29
CA VAL A 15 -29.83 24.36 20.86
C VAL A 15 -28.93 23.62 21.83
N MET A 16 -29.55 22.94 22.80
CA MET A 16 -28.88 21.92 23.63
C MET A 16 -28.36 20.83 22.69
N LEU A 17 -27.05 20.85 22.44
CA LEU A 17 -26.31 19.72 21.89
C LEU A 17 -26.32 18.60 22.94
N ILE A 18 -27.26 17.68 22.81
CA ILE A 18 -27.20 16.40 23.51
C ILE A 18 -26.08 15.61 22.85
N SER A 19 -24.87 15.76 23.37
CA SER A 19 -23.75 14.88 23.07
C SER A 19 -24.12 13.48 23.57
N SER A 20 -24.78 12.69 22.73
CA SER A 20 -24.80 11.24 22.88
C SER A 20 -23.38 10.74 22.65
N ALA A 21 -22.60 10.71 23.72
CA ALA A 21 -21.38 9.94 23.82
C ALA A 21 -21.77 8.48 23.60
N ILE A 22 -21.60 8.00 22.37
CA ILE A 22 -21.55 6.58 22.08
C ILE A 22 -20.39 6.06 22.94
N PRO A 23 -20.59 5.15 23.90
CA PRO A 23 -19.47 4.43 24.48
C PRO A 23 -18.86 3.64 23.33
N MET A 24 -17.78 4.17 22.77
CA MET A 24 -16.86 3.39 21.97
C MET A 24 -16.41 2.29 22.92
N ASP A 25 -16.90 1.08 22.72
CA ASP A 25 -16.30 -0.14 23.26
C ASP A 25 -14.83 -0.08 22.85
N ALA A 26 -14.01 0.47 23.75
CA ALA A 26 -12.58 0.39 23.69
C ALA A 26 -12.28 -1.10 23.87
N GLN A 27 -12.24 -1.82 22.75
CA GLN A 27 -11.53 -3.08 22.62
C GLN A 27 -10.26 -2.95 23.48
N PRO A 28 -9.98 -3.89 24.41
CA PRO A 28 -8.80 -3.81 25.25
C PRO A 28 -7.61 -3.62 24.32
N ASN A 29 -7.04 -2.42 24.36
CA ASN A 29 -5.84 -2.09 23.61
C ASN A 29 -4.72 -2.79 24.38
N GLU A 30 -4.63 -4.11 24.21
CA GLU A 30 -3.55 -4.93 24.72
C GLU A 30 -2.31 -4.43 24.00
N ARG A 31 -1.67 -3.43 24.61
CA ARG A 31 -0.49 -2.78 24.07
C ARG A 31 0.53 -3.88 23.86
N LEU A 32 0.72 -4.23 22.59
CA LEU A 32 1.73 -5.22 22.19
C LEU A 32 3.04 -4.86 22.89
N ASP A 33 3.67 -5.86 23.51
CA ASP A 33 5.00 -5.69 24.10
C ASP A 33 5.91 -4.99 23.06
N PRO A 34 6.62 -3.90 23.42
CA PRO A 34 7.47 -3.16 22.48
C PRO A 34 8.52 -4.01 21.77
N ALA A 35 8.97 -5.13 22.35
CA ALA A 35 9.84 -6.09 21.69
C ALA A 35 9.11 -6.86 20.58
N ILE A 36 7.85 -7.27 20.81
CA ILE A 36 7.01 -7.93 19.80
C ILE A 36 6.66 -6.95 18.68
N ALA A 37 6.28 -5.72 19.01
CA ALA A 37 6.00 -4.68 18.01
C ALA A 37 7.21 -4.44 17.08
N ARG A 38 8.42 -4.34 17.65
CA ARG A 38 9.66 -4.23 16.85
C ARG A 38 9.91 -5.45 15.97
N LYS A 39 9.61 -6.65 16.45
CA LYS A 39 9.75 -7.88 15.66
C LYS A 39 8.78 -7.91 14.48
N VAL A 40 7.52 -7.55 14.71
CA VAL A 40 6.49 -7.45 13.66
C VAL A 40 6.90 -6.42 12.61
N ALA A 41 7.30 -5.22 13.03
CA ALA A 41 7.75 -4.17 12.11
C ALA A 41 8.91 -4.61 11.21
N ARG A 42 9.89 -5.36 11.74
CA ARG A 42 10.99 -5.92 10.94
C ARG A 42 10.49 -6.94 9.90
N ILE A 43 9.53 -7.78 10.27
CA ILE A 43 8.94 -8.78 9.37
C ILE A 43 8.16 -8.08 8.25
N GLU A 44 7.36 -7.08 8.60
CA GLU A 44 6.59 -6.28 7.63
C GLU A 44 7.51 -5.52 6.68
N LEU A 45 8.58 -4.90 7.19
CA LEU A 45 9.60 -4.27 6.35
C LEU A 45 10.21 -5.28 5.37
N ALA A 46 10.62 -6.45 5.85
CA ALA A 46 11.19 -7.49 5.00
C ALA A 46 10.19 -8.04 3.97
N ARG A 47 8.89 -8.07 4.30
CA ARG A 47 7.82 -8.42 3.34
C ARG A 47 7.64 -7.32 2.30
N SER A 48 7.59 -6.05 2.71
CA SER A 48 7.46 -4.91 1.81
C SER A 48 8.62 -4.84 0.81
N ILE A 49 9.86 -5.03 1.28
CA ILE A 49 11.04 -5.05 0.42
C ILE A 49 10.96 -6.18 -0.62
N ARG A 50 10.57 -7.39 -0.20
CA ARG A 50 10.43 -8.53 -1.11
C ARG A 50 9.29 -8.33 -2.10
N ALA A 51 8.16 -7.78 -1.66
CA ALA A 51 7.01 -7.50 -2.52
C ALA A 51 7.37 -6.44 -3.57
N PHE A 52 8.06 -5.38 -3.17
CA PHE A 52 8.55 -4.35 -4.09
C PHE A 52 9.51 -4.97 -5.11
N ALA A 53 10.53 -5.69 -4.67
CA ALA A 53 11.52 -6.30 -5.56
C ALA A 53 10.90 -7.32 -6.52
N ALA A 54 9.95 -8.14 -6.06
CA ALA A 54 9.24 -9.10 -6.89
C ALA A 54 8.40 -8.39 -7.97
N SER A 55 7.73 -7.29 -7.59
CA SER A 55 6.95 -6.47 -8.53
C SER A 55 7.84 -5.78 -9.56
N THR A 56 8.97 -5.21 -9.13
CA THR A 56 9.97 -4.60 -10.03
C THR A 56 10.53 -5.62 -11.01
N LEU A 57 10.86 -6.83 -10.54
CA LEU A 57 11.34 -7.92 -11.38
C LEU A 57 10.28 -8.37 -12.40
N ALA A 58 9.05 -8.62 -11.96
CA ALA A 58 7.96 -9.04 -12.83
C ALA A 58 7.63 -7.97 -13.90
N ASN A 59 7.60 -6.70 -13.50
CA ASN A 59 7.42 -5.57 -14.42
C ASN A 59 8.53 -5.51 -15.47
N GLY A 60 9.80 -5.55 -15.03
CA GLY A 60 10.95 -5.51 -15.93
C GLY A 60 10.97 -6.66 -16.93
N GLU A 61 10.71 -7.90 -16.48
CA GLU A 61 10.59 -9.07 -17.35
C GLU A 61 9.46 -8.91 -18.37
N CYS A 62 8.28 -8.46 -17.94
CA CYS A 62 7.16 -8.21 -18.84
C CYS A 62 7.50 -7.15 -19.90
N LEU A 63 8.17 -6.05 -19.52
CA LEU A 63 8.58 -5.01 -20.46
C LEU A 63 9.55 -5.54 -21.52
N VAL A 64 10.46 -6.45 -21.15
CA VAL A 64 11.35 -7.13 -22.10
C VAL A 64 10.56 -8.04 -23.04
N GLU A 65 9.67 -8.86 -22.52
CA GLU A 65 8.84 -9.78 -23.32
C GLU A 65 7.93 -9.04 -24.31
N ARG A 66 7.46 -7.86 -23.93
CA ARG A 66 6.65 -6.97 -24.78
C ARG A 66 7.48 -6.14 -25.75
N GLY A 67 8.81 -6.26 -25.74
CA GLY A 67 9.71 -5.48 -26.60
C GLY A 67 9.78 -3.99 -26.26
N ARG A 68 9.30 -3.59 -25.07
CA ARG A 68 9.33 -2.19 -24.59
C ARG A 68 10.67 -1.82 -23.98
N LEU A 69 11.43 -2.81 -23.49
CA LEU A 69 12.82 -2.68 -23.06
C LEU A 69 13.67 -3.77 -23.69
N SER A 70 14.93 -3.49 -23.94
CA SER A 70 15.92 -4.55 -24.17
C SER A 70 16.31 -5.22 -22.85
N GLN A 71 16.82 -6.45 -22.91
CA GLN A 71 17.34 -7.13 -21.71
C GLN A 71 18.42 -6.31 -21.02
N GLN A 72 19.29 -5.63 -21.78
CA GLN A 72 20.34 -4.78 -21.21
C GLN A 72 19.75 -3.59 -20.46
N GLN A 73 18.73 -2.93 -21.01
CA GLN A 73 18.05 -1.81 -20.35
C GLN A 73 17.35 -2.28 -19.07
N ALA A 74 16.67 -3.43 -19.09
CA ALA A 74 16.04 -3.98 -17.89
C ALA A 74 17.07 -4.34 -16.80
N ASN A 75 18.20 -4.94 -17.18
CA ASN A 75 19.29 -5.27 -16.26
C ASN A 75 19.94 -4.03 -15.61
N GLN A 76 19.77 -2.85 -16.20
CA GLN A 76 20.24 -1.58 -15.62
C GLN A 76 19.13 -0.90 -14.81
N ALA A 77 17.91 -0.84 -15.34
CA ALA A 77 16.78 -0.13 -14.74
C ALA A 77 16.27 -0.77 -13.44
N MET A 78 16.16 -2.10 -13.38
CA MET A 78 15.65 -2.77 -12.19
C MET A 78 16.54 -2.55 -10.95
N PRO A 79 17.88 -2.70 -11.03
CA PRO A 79 18.75 -2.33 -9.92
C PRO A 79 18.62 -0.87 -9.48
N MET A 80 18.54 0.08 -10.42
CA MET A 80 18.37 1.50 -10.10
C MET A 80 17.09 1.77 -9.31
N ALA A 81 15.96 1.19 -9.73
CA ALA A 81 14.69 1.33 -9.02
C ALA A 81 14.73 0.77 -7.57
N LEU A 82 15.55 -0.25 -7.32
CA LEU A 82 15.76 -0.76 -5.95
C LEU A 82 16.64 0.16 -5.13
N GLU A 83 17.73 0.66 -5.71
CA GLU A 83 18.67 1.55 -5.04
C GLU A 83 18.02 2.89 -4.66
N GLU A 84 17.16 3.44 -5.52
CA GLU A 84 16.36 4.65 -5.23
C GLU A 84 15.46 4.48 -3.99
N MET A 85 15.03 3.25 -3.72
CA MET A 85 14.23 2.90 -2.54
C MET A 85 15.08 2.46 -1.34
N GLY A 86 16.41 2.54 -1.44
CA GLY A 86 17.35 2.08 -0.40
C GLY A 86 17.38 0.56 -0.24
N ILE A 87 16.96 -0.19 -1.26
CA ILE A 87 16.93 -1.65 -1.25
C ILE A 87 18.16 -2.20 -1.95
N SER A 88 18.87 -3.12 -1.30
CA SER A 88 20.01 -3.81 -1.92
C SER A 88 19.58 -4.62 -3.14
N THR A 89 20.28 -4.44 -4.26
CA THR A 89 20.04 -5.16 -5.52
C THR A 89 20.21 -6.68 -5.40
N ALA A 90 20.98 -7.15 -4.40
CA ALA A 90 21.13 -8.57 -4.08
C ALA A 90 19.79 -9.26 -3.77
N VAL A 91 18.76 -8.51 -3.38
CA VAL A 91 17.40 -9.02 -3.14
C VAL A 91 16.79 -9.68 -4.38
N LEU A 92 17.19 -9.28 -5.60
CA LEU A 92 16.73 -9.89 -6.86
C LEU A 92 17.22 -11.34 -7.01
N ASN A 93 18.32 -11.71 -6.36
CA ASN A 93 18.85 -13.06 -6.36
C ASN A 93 18.16 -13.96 -5.32
N ASN A 94 17.28 -13.41 -4.47
CA ASN A 94 16.54 -14.18 -3.48
C ASN A 94 15.54 -15.12 -4.18
N PRO A 95 15.59 -16.45 -3.93
CA PRO A 95 14.67 -17.39 -4.57
C PRO A 95 13.18 -17.09 -4.35
N GLN A 96 12.82 -16.57 -3.17
CA GLN A 96 11.43 -16.22 -2.87
C GLN A 96 10.96 -14.99 -3.65
N VAL A 97 11.86 -14.02 -3.90
CA VAL A 97 11.55 -12.85 -4.74
C VAL A 97 11.31 -13.29 -6.18
N ARG A 98 12.15 -14.17 -6.71
CA ARG A 98 11.99 -14.71 -8.06
C ARG A 98 10.71 -15.54 -8.21
N LYS A 99 10.39 -16.38 -7.22
CA LYS A 99 9.14 -17.15 -7.19
C LYS A 99 7.92 -16.22 -7.17
N ALA A 100 7.90 -15.24 -6.26
CA ALA A 100 6.82 -14.26 -6.19
C ALA A 100 6.68 -13.45 -7.49
N ALA A 101 7.79 -13.05 -8.13
CA ALA A 101 7.74 -12.37 -9.43
C ALA A 101 7.06 -13.23 -10.51
N GLN A 102 7.38 -14.52 -10.57
CA GLN A 102 6.72 -15.46 -11.49
C GLN A 102 5.22 -15.62 -11.18
N MET A 103 4.84 -15.61 -9.91
CA MET A 103 3.43 -15.65 -9.50
C MET A 103 2.68 -14.37 -9.87
N LEU A 104 3.34 -13.22 -9.87
CA LEU A 104 2.74 -11.93 -10.26
C LEU A 104 2.57 -11.80 -11.78
N LYS A 105 3.43 -12.43 -12.57
CA LYS A 105 3.47 -12.28 -14.04
C LYS A 105 2.14 -12.50 -14.77
N PRO A 106 1.31 -13.52 -14.46
CA PRO A 106 0.01 -13.71 -15.10
C PRO A 106 -1.02 -12.61 -14.78
N HIS A 107 -0.74 -11.78 -13.78
CA HIS A 107 -1.61 -10.69 -13.32
C HIS A 107 -1.17 -9.31 -13.83
N LEU A 108 -0.10 -9.25 -14.61
CA LEU A 108 0.34 -8.02 -15.25
C LEU A 108 -0.57 -7.68 -16.43
N ASP A 109 -0.97 -6.41 -16.53
CA ASP A 109 -1.74 -5.88 -17.64
C ASP A 109 -0.87 -5.62 -18.89
N ALA A 110 -1.46 -5.04 -19.93
CA ALA A 110 -0.76 -4.72 -21.18
C ALA A 110 0.37 -3.69 -21.00
N ASP A 111 0.31 -2.88 -19.95
CA ASP A 111 1.33 -1.91 -19.58
C ASP A 111 2.34 -2.46 -18.58
N CYS A 112 2.29 -3.77 -18.32
CA CYS A 112 3.10 -4.45 -17.33
C CYS A 112 2.88 -3.93 -15.90
N GLY A 113 1.72 -3.33 -15.63
CA GLY A 113 1.29 -2.93 -14.29
C GLY A 113 0.47 -4.02 -13.60
N LEU A 114 0.34 -3.92 -12.27
CA LEU A 114 -0.54 -4.77 -11.47
C LEU A 114 -1.95 -4.16 -11.30
N SER A 115 -2.36 -3.23 -12.17
CA SER A 115 -3.63 -2.52 -12.03
C SER A 115 -4.85 -3.45 -12.13
N ALA A 116 -4.70 -4.58 -12.84
CA ALA A 116 -5.70 -5.62 -12.97
C ALA A 116 -5.76 -6.62 -11.79
N LEU A 117 -4.83 -6.53 -10.83
CA LEU A 117 -4.79 -7.40 -9.66
C LEU A 117 -5.69 -6.83 -8.56
N ASP A 118 -6.88 -7.43 -8.41
CA ASP A 118 -7.79 -7.09 -7.32
C ASP A 118 -7.32 -7.64 -5.96
N GLU A 119 -7.88 -7.09 -4.88
CA GLU A 119 -7.51 -7.41 -3.50
C GLU A 119 -7.73 -8.89 -3.15
N ALA A 120 -8.77 -9.53 -3.71
CA ALA A 120 -9.06 -10.94 -3.45
C ALA A 120 -8.00 -11.86 -4.06
N LYS A 121 -7.58 -11.58 -5.30
CA LYS A 121 -6.47 -12.29 -5.95
C LYS A 121 -5.14 -11.99 -5.26
N ALA A 122 -4.89 -10.75 -4.86
CA ALA A 122 -3.69 -10.40 -4.10
C ALA A 122 -3.60 -11.20 -2.79
N ARG A 123 -4.71 -11.31 -2.04
CA ARG A 123 -4.78 -12.14 -0.82
C ARG A 123 -4.49 -13.62 -1.11
N LYS A 124 -5.02 -14.16 -2.21
CA LYS A 124 -4.76 -15.54 -2.61
C LYS A 124 -3.28 -15.77 -2.93
N LEU A 125 -2.65 -14.87 -3.69
CA LEU A 125 -1.21 -14.96 -3.99
C LEU A 125 -0.35 -14.94 -2.73
N VAL A 126 -0.72 -14.14 -1.73
CA VAL A 126 -0.04 -14.13 -0.42
C VAL A 126 -0.22 -15.46 0.30
N ALA A 127 -1.42 -16.07 0.25
CA ALA A 127 -1.67 -17.38 0.84
C ALA A 127 -0.90 -18.50 0.13
N ASP A 128 -0.77 -18.44 -1.20
CA ASP A 128 -0.06 -19.43 -2.01
C ASP A 128 1.48 -19.34 -1.88
N GLU A 129 2.01 -18.29 -1.25
CA GLU A 129 3.43 -18.10 -0.93
C GLU A 129 3.84 -18.60 0.47
N LEU A 130 2.87 -18.79 1.39
CA LEU A 130 3.09 -19.26 2.78
C LEU A 130 2.98 -20.78 2.89
#